data_AF-A0A7Y7IVR7-F1
#
_entry.id   AF-A0A7Y7IVR7-F1
#
_cell.length_a   1.000
_cell.length_b   1.000
_cell.length_c   1.000
_cell.angle_alpha   90.00
_cell.angle_beta   90.00
_cell.angle_gamma   90.00
#
_symmetry.space_group_name_H-M   'P 1'
#
loop_
_entity.id
_entity.type
_entity.pdbx_description
1 polymer ?
#
loop_
_entity_poly.entity_id
_entity_poly.type
_entity_poly.pdbx_seq_one_letter_code
_entity_poly.pdbx_strand_id
1 'polypeptide(L)' 'RQAGPDWLATCLTGGDDYELLLAVPPAHDDALRRAAAARGVAVTRIGRFDRTISGVTVQGPSGETMAFARTGWSHL' A
#
# COMPACT_ATOMS: atom_id res chain seq x y z
N ARG A 1 -19.20 11.26 1.52
CA ARG A 1 -18.05 12.14 1.16
C ARG A 1 -17.16 11.31 0.24
N GLN A 2 -17.04 11.65 -1.04
CA GLN A 2 -16.00 11.05 -1.88
C GLN A 2 -14.76 11.92 -1.74
N ALA A 3 -13.63 11.29 -1.49
CA ALA A 3 -12.36 11.99 -1.55
C ALA A 3 -12.01 12.23 -3.03
N GLY A 4 -11.52 13.44 -3.34
CA GLY A 4 -11.16 13.83 -4.70
C GLY A 4 -9.91 13.10 -5.22
N PRO A 5 -9.53 13.32 -6.49
CA PRO A 5 -8.40 12.62 -7.12
C PRO A 5 -7.07 12.81 -6.38
N ASP A 6 -6.88 13.96 -5.73
CA ASP A 6 -5.66 14.28 -4.98
C ASP A 6 -5.49 13.45 -3.70
N TRP A 7 -6.55 12.80 -3.24
CA TRP A 7 -6.54 12.05 -1.98
C TRP A 7 -5.62 10.82 -2.03
N LEU A 8 -5.45 10.20 -3.20
CA LEU A 8 -4.57 9.04 -3.34
C LEU A 8 -3.12 9.39 -3.01
N ALA A 9 -2.64 10.57 -3.44
CA ALA A 9 -1.31 11.04 -3.08
C ALA A 9 -1.16 11.25 -1.57
N THR A 10 -2.20 11.75 -0.90
CA THR A 10 -2.22 11.89 0.56
C THR A 10 -2.15 10.53 1.26
N CYS A 11 -2.97 9.54 0.86
CA CYS A 11 -2.94 8.19 1.42
C CYS A 11 -1.57 7.52 1.30
N LEU A 12 -0.81 7.81 0.24
CA LEU A 12 0.47 7.16 -0.04
C LEU A 12 1.68 7.85 0.60
N THR A 13 1.57 9.12 0.98
CA THR A 13 2.73 9.95 1.38
C THR A 13 2.54 10.70 2.70
N GLY A 14 1.35 10.60 3.31
CA GLY A 14 1.03 11.21 4.59
C GLY A 14 1.69 10.46 5.75
N GLY A 15 0.91 9.56 6.36
CA GLY A 15 1.26 8.88 7.62
C GLY A 15 0.15 9.02 8.65
N ASP A 16 0.45 8.69 9.90
CA ASP A 16 -0.49 8.65 11.03
C ASP A 16 -1.69 7.71 10.84
N ASP A 17 -1.57 6.73 9.94
CA ASP A 17 -2.60 5.69 9.76
C ASP A 17 -2.61 4.68 10.92
N TYR A 18 -1.45 4.44 11.54
CA TYR A 18 -1.24 3.38 12.55
C TYR A 18 -1.68 1.97 12.09
N GLU A 19 -1.71 1.74 10.77
CA GLU A 19 -2.04 0.47 10.14
C GLU A 19 -0.82 -0.45 9.99
N LEU A 20 -1.07 -1.73 9.75
CA LEU A 20 -0.02 -2.74 9.53
C LEU A 20 0.25 -2.95 8.04
N LEU A 21 1.53 -2.83 7.63
CA LEU A 21 1.99 -3.26 6.31
C LEU A 21 2.73 -4.60 6.42
N LEU A 22 2.28 -5.59 5.63
CA LEU A 22 2.75 -6.97 5.72
C LEU A 22 3.40 -7.42 4.41
N ALA A 23 4.56 -8.08 4.51
CA ALA A 23 5.17 -8.83 3.42
C ALA A 23 4.86 -10.32 3.60
N VAL A 24 4.13 -10.92 2.65
CA VAL A 24 3.57 -12.27 2.79
C VAL A 24 4.01 -13.12 1.60
N PRO A 25 4.68 -14.27 1.82
CA PRO A 25 4.96 -15.21 0.74
C PRO A 25 3.67 -15.66 0.05
N PRO A 26 3.64 -15.83 -1.29
CA PRO A 26 2.43 -16.20 -2.02
C PRO A 26 1.73 -17.46 -1.48
N ALA A 27 2.51 -18.44 -1.01
CA ALA A 27 1.99 -19.69 -0.42
C ALA A 27 1.16 -19.48 0.86
N HIS A 28 1.22 -18.30 1.48
CA HIS A 28 0.50 -17.96 2.71
C HIS A 28 -0.60 -16.90 2.52
N ASP A 29 -0.82 -16.36 1.31
CA ASP A 29 -1.83 -15.31 1.07
C ASP A 29 -3.24 -15.76 1.49
N ASP A 30 -3.65 -16.95 1.06
CA ASP A 30 -4.96 -17.51 1.39
C ASP A 30 -5.13 -17.78 2.89
N ALA A 31 -4.06 -18.24 3.56
CA ALA A 31 -4.08 -18.49 4.99
C ALA A 31 -4.26 -17.19 5.79
N LEU A 32 -3.54 -16.13 5.40
CA LEU A 32 -3.67 -14.80 5.99
C LEU A 32 -5.09 -14.25 5.80
N ARG A 33 -5.60 -14.27 4.57
CA ARG A 33 -6.94 -13.76 4.25
C ARG A 33 -8.03 -14.45 5.08
N ARG A 34 -7.96 -15.79 5.22
CA ARG A 34 -8.90 -16.54 6.06
C ARG A 34 -8.77 -16.16 7.54
N ALA A 35 -7.55 -16.05 8.05
CA ALA A 35 -7.31 -15.72 9.46
C ALA A 35 -7.77 -14.29 9.80
N ALA A 36 -7.59 -13.34 8.88
CA ALA A 36 -8.04 -11.97 9.00
C ALA A 36 -9.57 -11.86 8.93
N ALA A 37 -10.19 -12.51 7.95
CA ALA A 37 -11.65 -12.56 7.80
C ALA A 37 -12.34 -13.16 9.03
N ALA A 38 -11.79 -14.24 9.59
CA ALA A 38 -12.30 -14.85 10.82
C ALA A 38 -12.26 -13.92 12.06
N ARG A 39 -11.47 -12.84 11.99
CA ARG A 39 -11.34 -11.82 13.05
C ARG A 39 -11.99 -10.49 12.66
N GLY A 40 -12.67 -10.42 11.51
CA GLY A 40 -13.24 -9.18 11.00
C GLY A 40 -12.21 -8.12 10.63
N VAL A 41 -10.95 -8.51 10.39
CA VAL A 41 -9.88 -7.60 9.99
C VAL A 41 -9.81 -7.56 8.46
N ALA A 42 -9.93 -6.37 7.88
CA ALA A 42 -9.76 -6.18 6.45
C ALA A 42 -8.27 -6.24 6.08
N VAL A 43 -7.94 -7.01 5.04
CA VAL A 43 -6.59 -7.04 4.46
C VAL A 43 -6.68 -6.86 2.95
N THR A 44 -5.81 -6.01 2.41
CA THR A 44 -5.78 -5.68 0.98
C THR A 44 -4.39 -5.91 0.44
N ARG A 45 -4.27 -6.70 -0.63
CA ARG A 45 -3.01 -6.85 -1.36
C ARG A 45 -2.80 -5.62 -2.23
N ILE A 46 -1.81 -4.80 -1.88
CA ILE A 46 -1.52 -3.52 -2.57
C ILE A 46 -0.28 -3.57 -3.47
N GLY A 47 0.46 -4.67 -3.50
CA GLY A 47 1.67 -4.76 -4.30
C GLY A 47 2.38 -6.10 -4.22
N ARG A 48 3.64 -6.11 -4.66
CA ARG A 48 4.57 -7.24 -4.56
C ARG A 48 6.01 -6.73 -4.48
N PHE A 49 6.90 -7.51 -3.88
CA PHE A 49 8.33 -7.29 -4.02
C PHE A 49 8.81 -7.81 -5.38
N ASP A 50 9.68 -7.03 -6.01
CA ASP A 50 10.30 -7.38 -7.28
C ASP A 50 11.82 -7.34 -7.10
N ARG A 51 12.50 -8.41 -7.50
CA ARG A 51 13.96 -8.54 -7.35
C ARG A 51 14.73 -7.64 -8.33
N THR A 52 14.06 -7.16 -9.37
CA THR A 52 14.67 -6.35 -10.44
C THR A 52 14.56 -4.86 -10.19
N ILE A 53 13.78 -4.44 -9.20
CA ILE A 53 13.51 -3.04 -8.89
C ILE A 53 14.19 -2.66 -7.59
N SER A 54 14.84 -1.50 -7.59
CA SER A 54 15.33 -0.84 -6.38
C SER A 54 14.34 0.25 -5.96
N GLY A 55 14.05 0.36 -4.67
CA GLY A 55 13.08 1.32 -4.14
C GLY A 55 11.62 0.92 -4.34
N VAL A 56 10.74 1.91 -4.35
CA VAL A 56 9.27 1.73 -4.47
C VAL A 56 8.79 2.37 -5.77
N THR A 57 8.03 1.62 -6.57
CA THR A 57 7.30 2.13 -7.73
C THR A 57 5.81 2.04 -7.47
N VAL A 58 5.09 3.16 -7.58
CA VAL A 58 3.63 3.18 -7.46
C VAL A 58 3.04 3.35 -8.85
N GLN A 59 2.12 2.45 -9.20
CA GLN A 59 1.38 2.49 -10.45
C GLN A 59 -0.02 3.05 -10.20
N GLY A 60 -0.40 4.03 -11.01
CA GLY A 60 -1.74 4.60 -11.01
C GLY A 60 -2.76 3.67 -11.64
N PRO A 61 -4.05 4.06 -11.66
CA PRO A 61 -5.14 3.22 -12.15
C PRO A 61 -5.01 2.78 -13.62
N SER A 62 -4.28 3.54 -14.45
CA SER A 62 -3.99 3.19 -15.85
C SER A 62 -2.60 2.55 -16.05
N GLY A 63 -1.89 2.21 -14.96
CA GLY A 63 -0.58 1.56 -15.00
C GLY A 63 0.61 2.51 -15.16
N GLU A 64 0.36 3.81 -15.25
CA GLU A 64 1.39 4.85 -15.27
C GLU A 64 2.14 4.92 -13.93
N THR A 65 3.43 5.19 -13.96
CA THR A 65 4.18 5.45 -12.73
C THR A 65 3.77 6.80 -12.17
N MET A 66 3.33 6.82 -10.91
CA MET A 66 2.99 8.04 -10.21
C MET A 66 4.24 8.75 -9.70
N ALA A 67 4.28 10.08 -9.85
CA ALA A 67 5.31 10.94 -9.25
C ALA A 67 4.72 11.67 -8.04
N PHE A 68 5.50 11.78 -6.97
CA PHE A 68 5.09 12.44 -5.73
C PHE A 68 6.01 13.61 -5.43
N ALA A 69 5.43 14.75 -5.04
CA ALA A 69 6.20 15.92 -4.60
C ALA A 69 6.91 15.71 -3.26
N ARG A 70 6.42 14.74 -2.45
CA ARG A 70 7.04 14.28 -1.20
C ARG A 70 6.92 12.76 -1.15
N THR A 71 7.90 12.06 -0.58
CA THR A 71 7.92 10.59 -0.52
C THR A 71 7.56 10.02 0.85
N GLY A 72 7.32 10.89 1.84
CA GLY A 72 6.96 10.53 3.19
C GLY A 72 7.28 11.67 4.16
N TRP A 73 7.14 11.39 5.45
CA TRP A 73 7.47 12.32 6.51
C TRP A 73 8.94 12.22 6.94
N SER A 74 9.54 13.37 7.25
CA SER A 74 10.91 13.53 7.78
C SER A 74 10.87 14.51 8.94
N HIS A 75 11.63 14.23 10.00
CA HIS A 75 11.86 15.15 11.11
C HIS A 75 12.84 16.28 10.78
N LEU A 76 13.65 16.09 9.73
CA LEU A 76 14.70 17.00 9.28
C LEU A 76 14.14 18.08 8.36
#